data_AF-A0A3M5WG20-F1
#
_entry.id   AF-A0A3M5WG20-F1
#
_cell.length_a   1.000
_cell.length_b   1.000
_cell.length_c   1.000
_cell.angle_alpha   90.00
_cell.angle_beta   90.00
_cell.angle_gamma   90.00
#
_symmetry.space_group_name_H-M   'P 1'
#
loop_
_entity.id
_entity.type
_entity.pdbx_description
1 polymer ?
#
loop_
_entity_poly.entity_id
_entity_poly.type
_entity_poly.pdbx_seq_one_letter_code
_entity_poly.pdbx_strand_id
1 'polypeptide(L)'
;MDDVNVNFYKNKNKEGSMKQLKSLLPAALLTLSAGFPALSNAADLTISCGAVGAELQLCKEAVDSWSKQTGNNVQVVSTPNSATERLSFYQQILSAQSTDIDIIQIDMVWPGMLAKHLTDLRELLPATATQGYFQAQVDNATVDGRLVSMPWFTDSGLLYYRKDLLDKYQQPVPQTWEDMTATAKKVQKAERDAGNANMWGYVFQGRAYEGLTCNALEWISSQPDGGLVNPRGDIVVNSQASRVALTLAKSWVGDISPPGVLNYTEEEGRGVFQSGNALFMRNWPYVWALVQSKDSAIKDKVGVAPLPSGGANGTHASTLGGWGLAVSRYSRNPKL
;
A
#
# COMPACT_ATOMS: atom_id res chain seq x y z
N MET A 1 5.79 -21.81 41.63
CA MET A 1 6.82 -22.49 40.83
C MET A 1 6.77 -21.91 39.43
N ASP A 2 7.58 -20.95 39.02
CA ASP A 2 8.63 -20.18 39.68
C ASP A 2 8.70 -18.81 38.97
N ASP A 3 8.77 -17.75 39.78
CA ASP A 3 9.13 -16.40 39.36
C ASP A 3 10.65 -16.34 39.15
N VAL A 4 11.12 -15.70 38.07
CA VAL A 4 12.53 -15.33 37.93
C VAL A 4 12.65 -13.82 38.01
N ASN A 5 13.12 -13.38 39.17
CA ASN A 5 13.43 -12.00 39.54
C ASN A 5 14.87 -11.64 39.15
N VAL A 6 15.03 -10.39 38.71
CA VAL A 6 16.28 -9.76 38.28
C VAL A 6 17.13 -9.36 39.49
N ASN A 7 18.45 -9.61 39.45
CA ASN A 7 19.39 -9.15 40.49
C ASN A 7 20.47 -8.23 39.93
N PHE A 8 20.56 -7.03 40.49
CA PHE A 8 21.63 -6.05 40.28
C PHE A 8 22.81 -6.33 41.22
N TYR A 9 24.04 -6.26 40.72
CA TYR A 9 25.25 -6.19 41.55
C TYR A 9 25.94 -4.83 41.42
N LYS A 10 26.06 -4.14 42.57
CA LYS A 10 26.98 -3.04 42.86
C LYS A 10 28.02 -3.54 43.88
N ASN A 11 29.30 -3.29 43.65
CA ASN A 11 30.31 -3.01 44.69
C ASN A 11 31.62 -2.55 44.03
N LYS A 12 32.03 -1.29 44.24
CA LYS A 12 32.87 -0.73 45.34
C LYS A 12 34.38 -1.02 45.19
N ASN A 13 35.07 0.09 44.92
CA ASN A 13 36.34 0.60 45.46
C ASN A 13 37.55 -0.33 45.60
N LYS A 14 38.69 0.15 45.07
CA LYS A 14 39.93 0.30 45.86
C LYS A 14 40.84 1.38 45.27
N GLU A 15 41.19 2.34 46.11
CA GLU A 15 42.20 3.39 45.92
C GLU A 15 43.62 2.82 45.98
N GLY A 16 44.57 3.53 45.35
CA GLY A 16 46.00 3.23 45.41
C GLY A 16 46.90 4.40 44.98
N SER A 17 47.17 5.30 45.93
CA SER A 17 48.34 6.17 46.18
C SER A 17 49.30 6.64 45.05
N MET A 18 49.30 7.98 44.87
CA MET A 18 50.41 8.94 44.70
C MET A 18 51.87 8.47 44.53
N LYS A 19 52.55 9.01 43.50
CA LYS A 19 53.89 9.66 43.61
C LYS A 19 54.00 10.84 42.63
N GLN A 20 54.28 12.03 43.17
CA GLN A 20 54.69 13.22 42.40
C GLN A 20 56.18 13.15 42.07
N LEU A 21 56.57 13.59 40.87
CA LEU A 21 57.87 14.20 40.63
C LEU A 21 57.71 15.37 39.66
N LYS A 22 58.10 16.56 40.12
CA LYS A 22 58.12 17.82 39.37
C LYS A 22 59.39 17.90 38.52
N SER A 23 59.27 18.31 37.27
CA SER A 23 60.35 18.92 36.48
C SER A 23 59.72 19.85 35.44
N LEU A 24 60.13 21.11 35.47
CA LEU A 24 59.70 22.22 34.63
C LEU A 24 60.64 22.36 33.42
N LEU A 25 60.10 22.51 32.21
CA LEU A 25 60.68 23.32 31.13
C LEU A 25 59.59 23.74 30.11
N PRO A 26 59.73 24.92 29.47
CA PRO A 26 58.61 25.69 28.93
C PRO A 26 58.36 25.50 27.42
N ALA A 27 57.08 25.62 27.07
CA ALA A 27 56.48 26.15 25.84
C ALA A 27 57.27 26.09 24.52
N ALA A 28 56.77 25.27 23.59
CA ALA A 28 56.73 25.60 22.17
C ALA A 28 55.29 25.38 21.66
N LEU A 29 54.59 26.47 21.34
CA LEU A 29 53.33 26.45 20.60
C LEU A 29 53.58 25.89 19.20
N LEU A 30 53.06 24.71 18.90
CA LEU A 30 52.61 24.38 17.55
C LEU A 30 51.09 24.51 17.54
N THR A 31 50.59 25.60 16.96
CA THR A 31 49.20 25.69 16.51
C THR A 31 49.02 24.74 15.33
N LEU A 32 48.79 23.46 15.63
CA LEU A 32 48.16 22.55 14.69
C LEU A 32 46.69 22.99 14.61
N SER A 33 46.35 23.79 13.61
CA SER A 33 44.97 23.95 13.16
C SER A 33 44.51 22.62 12.56
N ALA A 34 44.26 21.64 13.44
CA ALA A 34 43.45 20.48 13.11
C ALA A 34 42.06 21.04 12.88
N GLY A 35 41.70 21.23 11.60
CA GLY A 35 40.31 21.27 11.22
C GLY A 35 39.72 19.96 11.71
N PHE A 36 38.96 20.02 12.79
CA PHE A 36 38.07 18.93 13.12
C PHE A 36 37.19 18.76 11.88
N PRO A 37 37.24 17.63 11.16
CA PRO A 37 36.17 17.34 10.24
C PRO A 37 34.91 17.43 11.10
N ALA A 38 33.97 18.29 10.69
CA ALA A 38 32.64 18.24 11.28
C ALA A 38 32.23 16.78 11.17
N LEU A 39 32.14 16.11 12.32
CA LEU A 39 31.49 14.82 12.40
C LEU A 39 30.09 15.09 11.90
N SER A 40 29.85 14.81 10.62
CA SER A 40 28.53 14.74 10.05
C SER A 40 27.86 13.62 10.82
N ASN A 41 27.19 13.96 11.93
CA ASN A 41 26.36 13.02 12.65
C ASN A 41 25.25 12.64 11.68
N ALA A 42 25.34 11.44 11.13
CA ALA A 42 24.28 10.85 10.33
C ALA A 42 22.97 10.96 11.11
N ALA A 43 21.94 11.53 10.49
CA ALA A 43 20.61 11.47 11.07
C ALA A 43 20.09 10.04 10.96
N ASP A 44 19.42 9.57 12.03
CA ASP A 44 18.64 8.34 12.01
C ASP A 44 17.18 8.71 11.77
N LEU A 45 16.63 8.26 10.65
CA LEU A 45 15.25 8.49 10.24
C LEU A 45 14.48 7.17 10.18
N THR A 46 13.16 7.26 10.18
CA THR A 46 12.27 6.12 9.98
C THR A 46 11.23 6.38 8.90
N ILE A 47 10.99 5.38 8.05
CA ILE A 47 9.93 5.41 7.05
C ILE A 47 9.03 4.20 7.22
N SER A 48 7.72 4.40 7.23
CA SER A 48 6.78 3.29 7.16
C SER A 48 6.39 3.01 5.71
N CYS A 49 6.50 1.75 5.29
CA CYS A 49 6.14 1.28 3.95
C CYS A 49 5.24 0.04 4.03
N GLY A 50 4.41 -0.14 3.01
CA GLY A 50 3.59 -1.31 2.78
C GLY A 50 4.43 -2.50 2.33
N ALA A 51 3.85 -3.70 2.48
CA ALA A 51 4.49 -4.96 2.10
C ALA A 51 3.67 -5.76 1.08
N VAL A 52 2.77 -5.10 0.36
CA VAL A 52 2.00 -5.73 -0.73
C VAL A 52 2.91 -5.87 -1.95
N GLY A 53 2.95 -7.08 -2.52
CA GLY A 53 3.80 -7.40 -3.66
C GLY A 53 5.27 -7.04 -3.45
N ALA A 54 5.79 -6.12 -4.26
CA ALA A 54 7.19 -5.69 -4.25
C ALA A 54 7.46 -4.41 -3.44
N GLU A 55 6.41 -3.79 -2.85
CA GLU A 55 6.52 -2.46 -2.23
C GLU A 55 7.61 -2.39 -1.16
N LEU A 56 7.66 -3.35 -0.24
CA LEU A 56 8.65 -3.35 0.85
C LEU A 56 10.08 -3.46 0.31
N GLN A 57 10.28 -4.27 -0.73
CA GLN A 57 11.60 -4.43 -1.33
C GLN A 57 12.04 -3.15 -2.05
N LEU A 58 11.14 -2.54 -2.83
CA LEU A 58 11.40 -1.27 -3.53
C LEU A 58 11.66 -0.13 -2.54
N CYS A 59 10.91 -0.07 -1.44
CA CYS A 59 11.13 0.91 -0.38
C CYS A 59 12.51 0.75 0.27
N LYS A 60 12.93 -0.50 0.59
CA LYS A 60 14.28 -0.78 1.11
C LYS A 60 15.37 -0.36 0.11
N GLU A 61 15.21 -0.68 -1.17
CA GLU A 61 16.17 -0.30 -2.21
C GLU A 61 16.29 1.23 -2.36
N ALA A 62 15.15 1.94 -2.31
CA ALA A 62 15.11 3.40 -2.37
C ALA A 62 15.79 4.02 -1.14
N VAL A 63 15.48 3.51 0.05
CA VAL A 63 16.11 3.91 1.33
C VAL A 63 17.62 3.66 1.30
N ASP A 64 18.07 2.49 0.86
CA ASP A 64 19.48 2.15 0.79
C ASP A 64 20.23 3.07 -0.17
N SER A 65 19.62 3.38 -1.33
CA SER A 65 20.16 4.30 -2.31
C SER A 65 20.30 5.71 -1.75
N TRP A 66 19.24 6.23 -1.10
CA TRP A 66 19.25 7.56 -0.47
C TRP A 66 20.25 7.64 0.68
N SER A 67 20.32 6.61 1.52
CA SER A 67 21.25 6.55 2.66
C SER A 67 22.71 6.59 2.19
N LYS A 68 23.06 5.85 1.13
CA LYS A 68 24.40 5.89 0.52
C LYS A 68 24.76 7.26 -0.05
N GLN A 69 23.79 7.99 -0.60
CA GLN A 69 24.02 9.30 -1.22
C GLN A 69 24.17 10.42 -0.18
N THR A 70 23.43 10.34 0.93
CA THR A 70 23.37 11.42 1.92
C THR A 70 24.24 11.18 3.15
N GLY A 71 24.64 9.93 3.40
CA GLY A 71 25.34 9.54 4.62
C GLY A 71 24.44 9.45 5.86
N ASN A 72 23.12 9.59 5.70
CA ASN A 72 22.13 9.38 6.76
C ASN A 72 21.66 7.93 6.78
N ASN A 73 21.04 7.50 7.89
CA ASN A 73 20.42 6.19 8.02
C ASN A 73 18.90 6.31 7.97
N VAL A 74 18.23 5.40 7.28
CA VAL A 74 16.76 5.27 7.36
C VAL A 74 16.40 3.83 7.67
N GLN A 75 15.53 3.64 8.67
CA GLN A 75 14.96 2.34 9.00
C GLN A 75 13.55 2.21 8.43
N VAL A 76 13.29 1.08 7.77
CA VAL A 76 11.94 0.77 7.26
C VAL A 76 11.12 0.12 8.37
N VAL A 77 10.05 0.79 8.77
CA VAL A 77 9.08 0.31 9.76
C VAL A 77 8.00 -0.49 9.03
N SER A 78 7.79 -1.73 9.47
CA SER A 78 6.74 -2.59 8.96
C SER A 78 5.37 -2.11 9.45
N THR A 79 4.37 -2.17 8.57
CA THR A 79 2.98 -1.79 8.88
C THR A 79 2.00 -2.87 8.43
N PRO A 80 0.78 -2.91 8.99
CA PRO A 80 -0.24 -3.84 8.53
C PRO A 80 -0.49 -3.72 7.02
N ASN A 81 -0.74 -4.84 6.33
CA ASN A 81 -1.09 -4.82 4.90
C ASN A 81 -2.51 -4.29 4.66
N SER A 82 -3.44 -4.58 5.56
CA SER A 82 -4.79 -4.01 5.52
C SER A 82 -4.73 -2.50 5.70
N ALA A 83 -5.22 -1.74 4.71
CA ALA A 83 -5.28 -0.28 4.79
C ALA A 83 -6.09 0.19 6.01
N THR A 84 -7.18 -0.51 6.35
CA THR A 84 -8.00 -0.21 7.54
C THR A 84 -7.21 -0.38 8.85
N GLU A 85 -6.42 -1.45 8.97
CA GLU A 85 -5.60 -1.71 10.15
C GLU A 85 -4.42 -0.72 10.22
N ARG A 86 -3.82 -0.39 9.06
CA ARG A 86 -2.74 0.61 8.94
C ARG A 86 -3.22 2.01 9.32
N LEU A 87 -4.40 2.44 8.87
CA LEU A 87 -4.99 3.73 9.28
C LEU A 87 -5.20 3.77 10.80
N SER A 88 -5.73 2.70 11.39
CA SER A 88 -5.97 2.62 12.83
C SER A 88 -4.66 2.73 13.63
N PHE A 89 -3.60 2.05 13.17
CA PHE A 89 -2.25 2.17 13.72
C PHE A 89 -1.72 3.61 13.61
N TYR A 90 -1.84 4.25 12.44
CA TYR A 90 -1.41 5.64 12.26
C TYR A 90 -2.19 6.63 13.13
N GLN A 91 -3.50 6.48 13.24
CA GLN A 91 -4.31 7.32 14.13
C GLN A 91 -3.84 7.21 15.58
N GLN A 92 -3.48 6.01 16.05
CA GLN A 92 -2.95 5.80 17.40
C GLN A 92 -1.62 6.53 17.61
N ILE A 93 -0.61 6.29 16.76
CA ILE A 93 0.73 6.87 16.95
C ILE A 93 0.73 8.40 16.74
N LEU A 94 -0.07 8.91 15.80
CA LEU A 94 -0.15 10.35 15.52
C LEU A 94 -0.95 11.11 16.58
N SER A 95 -1.96 10.48 17.18
CA SER A 95 -2.67 11.04 18.34
C SER A 95 -1.78 11.09 19.58
N ALA A 96 -0.89 10.11 19.74
CA ALA A 96 0.13 10.09 20.78
C ALA A 96 1.31 11.04 20.51
N GLN A 97 1.33 11.72 19.35
CA GLN A 97 2.42 12.57 18.91
C GLN A 97 3.78 11.84 18.91
N SER A 98 3.76 10.55 18.58
CA SER A 98 4.96 9.72 18.55
C SER A 98 5.97 10.30 17.56
N THR A 99 7.24 10.27 17.95
CA THR A 99 8.39 10.64 17.11
C THR A 99 9.04 9.41 16.47
N ASP A 100 8.37 8.25 16.47
CA ASP A 100 8.96 6.97 16.05
C ASP A 100 8.93 6.78 14.53
N ILE A 101 8.06 7.51 13.81
CA ILE A 101 7.94 7.46 12.34
C ILE A 101 8.07 8.87 11.77
N ASP A 102 9.14 9.12 11.02
CA ASP A 102 9.37 10.42 10.36
C ASP A 102 8.57 10.55 9.06
N ILE A 103 8.64 9.54 8.21
CA ILE A 103 8.01 9.51 6.88
C ILE A 103 6.93 8.43 6.87
N ILE A 104 5.71 8.81 6.51
CA ILE A 104 4.54 7.95 6.57
C ILE A 104 3.99 7.76 5.16
N GLN A 105 4.00 6.52 4.67
CA GLN A 105 3.26 6.16 3.46
C GLN A 105 1.76 6.16 3.78
N ILE A 106 1.02 7.11 3.22
CA ILE A 106 -0.42 7.26 3.45
C ILE A 106 -1.22 6.93 2.20
N ASP A 107 -2.37 6.29 2.38
CA ASP A 107 -3.33 6.07 1.31
C ASP A 107 -3.84 7.42 0.80
N MET A 108 -4.13 7.52 -0.49
CA MET A 108 -4.67 8.72 -1.08
C MET A 108 -6.00 9.17 -0.48
N VAL A 109 -6.79 8.31 0.18
CA VAL A 109 -8.04 8.73 0.84
C VAL A 109 -7.81 9.30 2.26
N TRP A 110 -6.57 9.28 2.77
CA TRP A 110 -6.24 9.73 4.13
C TRP A 110 -5.79 11.19 4.33
N PRO A 111 -5.38 11.98 3.31
CA PRO A 111 -4.90 13.35 3.52
C PRO A 111 -5.83 14.18 4.39
N GLY A 112 -7.14 14.22 4.09
CA GLY A 112 -8.12 15.00 4.86
C GLY A 112 -8.23 14.58 6.33
N MET A 113 -8.14 13.27 6.61
CA MET A 113 -8.23 12.74 7.98
C MET A 113 -6.96 12.98 8.81
N LEU A 114 -5.80 12.94 8.16
CA LEU A 114 -4.49 12.99 8.82
C LEU A 114 -3.84 14.38 8.77
N ALA A 115 -4.33 15.33 7.97
CA ALA A 115 -3.71 16.63 7.69
C ALA A 115 -3.24 17.43 8.92
N LYS A 116 -3.92 17.31 10.06
CA LYS A 116 -3.52 18.00 11.31
C LYS A 116 -2.19 17.49 11.90
N HIS A 117 -1.80 16.27 11.53
CA HIS A 117 -0.61 15.57 11.99
C HIS A 117 0.55 15.59 10.97
N LEU A 118 0.31 16.07 9.76
CA LEU A 118 1.27 16.03 8.66
C LEU A 118 1.82 17.42 8.37
N THR A 119 3.11 17.50 8.06
CA THR A 119 3.81 18.76 7.76
C THR A 119 3.30 19.34 6.44
N ASP A 120 3.25 20.68 6.33
CA ASP A 120 3.01 21.30 5.02
C ASP A 120 4.30 21.23 4.19
N LEU A 121 4.30 20.38 3.17
CA LEU A 121 5.47 20.14 2.33
C LEU A 121 5.82 21.35 1.47
N ARG A 122 4.91 22.32 1.29
CA ARG A 122 5.23 23.61 0.62
C ARG A 122 6.22 24.46 1.41
N GLU A 123 6.33 24.23 2.73
CA GLU A 123 7.32 24.92 3.57
C GLU A 123 8.72 24.29 3.45
N LEU A 124 8.80 23.06 2.94
CA LEU A 124 10.02 22.26 2.89
C LEU A 124 10.56 22.08 1.47
N LEU A 125 9.68 22.03 0.48
CA LEU A 125 9.98 21.71 -0.90
C LEU A 125 9.94 22.97 -1.79
N PRO A 126 10.70 23.00 -2.90
CA PRO A 126 10.59 24.08 -3.86
C PRO A 126 9.19 24.12 -4.49
N ALA A 127 8.74 25.29 -4.96
CA ALA A 127 7.44 25.46 -5.61
C ALA A 127 7.24 24.57 -6.86
N THR A 128 8.34 24.09 -7.46
CA THR A 128 8.35 23.19 -8.61
C THR A 128 8.24 21.71 -8.22
N ALA A 129 8.17 21.36 -6.93
CA ALA A 129 8.20 19.97 -6.47
C ALA A 129 7.05 19.12 -6.99
N THR A 130 5.90 19.72 -7.29
CA THR A 130 4.73 19.03 -7.87
C THR A 130 4.69 19.10 -9.40
N GLN A 131 5.72 19.64 -10.05
CA GLN A 131 5.79 19.68 -11.51
C GLN A 131 5.94 18.26 -12.07
N GLY A 132 5.07 17.89 -13.02
CA GLY A 132 5.06 16.56 -13.63
C GLY A 132 4.15 15.54 -12.92
N TYR A 133 3.54 15.91 -11.80
CA TYR A 133 2.49 15.10 -11.16
C TYR A 133 1.12 15.35 -11.80
N PHE A 134 0.23 14.37 -11.69
CA PHE A 134 -1.17 14.55 -12.07
C PHE A 134 -1.84 15.56 -11.14
N GLN A 135 -2.46 16.59 -11.71
CA GLN A 135 -3.08 17.67 -10.94
C GLN A 135 -4.10 17.14 -9.93
N ALA A 136 -4.93 16.18 -10.32
CA ALA A 136 -5.92 15.57 -9.43
C ALA A 136 -5.30 14.92 -8.17
N GLN A 137 -4.09 14.34 -8.28
CA GLN A 137 -3.40 13.78 -7.13
C GLN A 137 -2.83 14.87 -6.21
N VAL A 138 -2.31 15.95 -6.80
CA VAL A 138 -1.82 17.11 -6.06
C VAL A 138 -2.97 17.80 -5.32
N ASP A 139 -4.11 17.96 -5.97
CA ASP A 139 -5.32 18.52 -5.37
C ASP A 139 -5.81 17.67 -4.21
N ASN A 140 -5.87 16.34 -4.38
CA ASN A 140 -6.24 15.40 -3.33
C ASN A 140 -5.25 15.42 -2.14
N ALA A 141 -3.96 15.60 -2.41
CA ALA A 141 -2.93 15.74 -1.39
C ALA A 141 -2.87 17.14 -0.74
N THR A 142 -3.67 18.09 -1.21
CA THR A 142 -3.74 19.46 -0.69
C THR A 142 -4.98 19.64 0.18
N VAL A 143 -4.81 19.82 1.49
CA VAL A 143 -5.91 20.02 2.45
C VAL A 143 -5.79 21.41 3.06
N ASP A 144 -6.85 22.20 2.98
CA ASP A 144 -6.89 23.59 3.46
C ASP A 144 -5.70 24.44 2.95
N GLY A 145 -5.34 24.23 1.67
CA GLY A 145 -4.22 24.93 1.02
C GLY A 145 -2.83 24.42 1.37
N ARG A 146 -2.70 23.38 2.19
CA ARG A 146 -1.43 22.79 2.64
C ARG A 146 -1.17 21.49 1.88
N LEU A 147 0.02 21.32 1.31
CA LEU A 147 0.39 20.06 0.66
C LEU A 147 0.83 19.07 1.74
N VAL A 148 -0.04 18.14 2.14
CA VAL A 148 0.22 17.27 3.29
C VAL A 148 0.87 15.93 2.93
N SER A 149 0.93 15.60 1.64
CA SER A 149 1.68 14.46 1.12
C SER A 149 2.17 14.72 -0.30
N MET A 150 3.27 14.06 -0.69
CA MET A 150 3.67 13.94 -2.09
C MET A 150 3.04 12.68 -2.67
N PRO A 151 2.37 12.74 -3.83
CA PRO A 151 1.95 11.52 -4.52
C PRO A 151 3.16 10.64 -4.81
N TRP A 152 3.03 9.33 -4.66
CA TRP A 152 4.12 8.38 -4.89
C TRP A 152 3.82 7.47 -6.07
N PHE A 153 2.66 6.81 -6.06
CA PHE A 153 2.13 6.06 -7.19
C PHE A 153 0.61 6.10 -7.19
N THR A 154 0.02 5.79 -8.34
CA THR A 154 -1.43 5.71 -8.54
C THR A 154 -1.80 4.32 -9.02
N ASP A 155 -3.00 3.89 -8.68
CA ASP A 155 -3.54 2.60 -9.07
C ASP A 155 -4.99 2.74 -9.53
N SER A 156 -5.46 1.67 -10.18
CA SER A 156 -6.84 1.50 -10.60
C SER A 156 -7.17 0.02 -10.49
N GLY A 157 -8.38 -0.35 -10.08
CA GLY A 157 -8.84 -1.73 -10.17
C GLY A 157 -8.88 -2.23 -11.62
N LEU A 158 -8.28 -3.38 -11.89
CA LEU A 158 -8.16 -3.98 -13.22
C LEU A 158 -8.71 -5.41 -13.23
N LEU A 159 -9.21 -5.83 -14.40
CA LEU A 159 -9.56 -7.23 -14.65
C LEU A 159 -8.35 -7.98 -15.20
N TYR A 160 -7.80 -8.88 -14.40
CA TYR A 160 -6.85 -9.89 -14.85
C TYR A 160 -7.59 -11.13 -15.32
N TYR A 161 -7.15 -11.73 -16.42
CA TYR A 161 -7.78 -12.93 -16.98
C TYR A 161 -6.77 -13.92 -17.56
N ARG A 162 -7.12 -15.20 -17.53
CA ARG A 162 -6.36 -16.29 -18.19
C ARG A 162 -6.67 -16.34 -19.68
N LYS A 163 -5.86 -15.65 -20.49
CA LYS A 163 -6.06 -15.57 -21.95
C LYS A 163 -5.99 -16.95 -22.61
N ASP A 164 -5.12 -17.83 -22.12
CA ASP A 164 -5.00 -19.19 -22.62
C ASP A 164 -6.26 -20.04 -22.38
N LEU A 165 -6.96 -19.82 -21.26
CA LEU A 165 -8.24 -20.48 -20.98
C LEU A 165 -9.37 -19.88 -21.78
N LEU A 166 -9.41 -18.55 -21.94
CA LEU A 166 -10.39 -17.91 -22.83
C LEU A 166 -10.24 -18.41 -24.27
N ASP A 167 -9.01 -18.48 -24.79
CA ASP A 167 -8.73 -19.00 -26.13
C ASP A 167 -9.12 -20.47 -26.26
N LYS A 168 -8.71 -21.32 -25.30
CA LYS A 168 -9.05 -22.75 -25.26
C LYS A 168 -10.56 -23.01 -25.35
N TYR A 169 -11.36 -22.18 -24.67
CA TYR A 169 -12.82 -22.30 -24.63
C TYR A 169 -13.56 -21.35 -25.59
N GLN A 170 -12.81 -20.67 -26.47
CA GLN A 170 -13.33 -19.72 -27.48
C GLN A 170 -14.26 -18.69 -26.84
N GLN A 171 -13.84 -18.11 -25.73
CA GLN A 171 -14.57 -17.08 -25.00
C GLN A 171 -13.91 -15.72 -25.22
N PRO A 172 -14.67 -14.65 -25.48
CA PRO A 172 -14.12 -13.31 -25.55
C PRO A 172 -13.75 -12.81 -24.14
N VAL A 173 -12.97 -11.73 -24.09
CA VAL A 173 -12.80 -10.95 -22.85
C VAL A 173 -14.16 -10.30 -22.52
N PRO A 174 -14.71 -10.53 -21.31
CA PRO A 174 -16.07 -10.10 -20.98
C PRO A 174 -16.18 -8.57 -20.94
N GLN A 175 -17.28 -8.03 -21.47
CA GLN A 175 -17.54 -6.58 -21.49
C GLN A 175 -18.49 -6.15 -20.36
N THR A 176 -19.38 -7.05 -19.93
CA THR A 176 -20.33 -6.83 -18.82
C THR A 176 -20.09 -7.81 -17.67
N TRP A 177 -20.54 -7.46 -16.47
CA TRP A 177 -20.45 -8.36 -15.31
C TRP A 177 -21.26 -9.66 -15.52
N GLU A 178 -22.35 -9.60 -16.28
CA GLU A 178 -23.14 -10.75 -16.69
C GLU A 178 -22.36 -11.67 -17.64
N ASP A 179 -21.68 -11.11 -18.65
CA ASP A 179 -20.80 -11.88 -19.55
C ASP A 179 -19.66 -12.54 -18.79
N MET A 180 -19.04 -11.82 -17.87
CA MET A 180 -17.98 -12.36 -17.00
C MET A 180 -18.53 -13.54 -16.19
N THR A 181 -19.71 -13.39 -15.60
CA THR A 181 -20.35 -14.43 -14.78
C THR A 181 -20.64 -15.68 -15.62
N ALA A 182 -21.23 -15.52 -16.80
CA ALA A 182 -21.55 -16.64 -17.69
C ALA A 182 -20.27 -17.37 -18.18
N THR A 183 -19.27 -16.60 -18.59
CA THR A 183 -17.96 -17.10 -19.03
C THR A 183 -17.26 -17.87 -17.91
N ALA A 184 -17.25 -17.29 -16.71
CA ALA A 184 -16.69 -17.87 -15.49
C ALA A 184 -17.31 -19.23 -15.18
N LYS A 185 -18.65 -19.33 -15.19
CA LYS A 185 -19.36 -20.61 -14.98
C LYS A 185 -18.97 -21.67 -16.00
N LYS A 186 -18.97 -21.31 -17.28
CA LYS A 186 -18.66 -22.23 -18.38
C LYS A 186 -17.25 -22.80 -18.26
N VAL A 187 -16.25 -21.93 -18.12
CA VAL A 187 -14.84 -22.32 -18.06
C VAL A 187 -14.53 -23.02 -16.74
N GLN A 188 -15.05 -22.54 -15.61
CA GLN A 188 -14.89 -23.21 -14.32
C GLN A 188 -15.37 -24.66 -14.38
N LYS A 189 -16.58 -24.89 -14.92
CA LYS A 189 -17.12 -26.25 -15.07
C LYS A 189 -16.22 -27.09 -15.97
N ALA A 190 -15.83 -26.57 -17.14
CA ALA A 190 -15.05 -27.32 -18.12
C ALA A 190 -13.63 -27.69 -17.61
N GLU A 191 -12.99 -26.81 -16.85
CA GLU A 191 -11.68 -27.09 -16.23
C GLU A 191 -11.80 -28.11 -15.08
N ARG A 192 -12.89 -28.05 -14.30
CA ARG A 192 -13.18 -29.07 -13.28
C ARG A 192 -13.45 -30.45 -13.89
N ASP A 193 -14.24 -30.50 -14.96
CA ASP A 193 -14.48 -31.74 -15.73
C ASP A 193 -13.16 -32.28 -16.33
N ALA A 194 -12.23 -31.40 -16.68
CA ALA A 194 -10.90 -31.75 -17.19
C ALA A 194 -9.87 -32.10 -16.08
N GLY A 195 -10.31 -32.16 -14.81
CA GLY A 195 -9.50 -32.63 -13.69
C GLY A 195 -8.94 -31.54 -12.76
N ASN A 196 -9.12 -30.24 -13.06
CA ASN A 196 -8.76 -29.18 -12.13
C ASN A 196 -9.93 -28.86 -11.18
N ALA A 197 -10.12 -29.71 -10.18
CA ALA A 197 -11.17 -29.53 -9.16
C ALA A 197 -11.08 -28.19 -8.40
N ASN A 198 -9.91 -27.55 -8.38
CA ASN A 198 -9.65 -26.31 -7.66
C ASN A 198 -9.93 -25.04 -8.49
N MET A 199 -10.34 -25.17 -9.76
CA MET A 199 -10.61 -24.00 -10.60
C MET A 199 -11.79 -23.19 -10.07
N TRP A 200 -11.59 -21.87 -9.98
CA TRP A 200 -12.61 -20.87 -9.72
C TRP A 200 -12.77 -19.93 -10.91
N GLY A 201 -13.98 -19.44 -11.11
CA GLY A 201 -14.30 -18.51 -12.18
C GLY A 201 -13.79 -17.10 -11.88
N TYR A 202 -13.87 -16.65 -10.63
CA TYR A 202 -13.53 -15.28 -10.25
C TYR A 202 -13.04 -15.18 -8.80
N VAL A 203 -11.96 -14.42 -8.58
CA VAL A 203 -11.48 -14.03 -7.24
C VAL A 203 -11.34 -12.52 -7.11
N PHE A 204 -11.65 -11.99 -5.93
CA PHE A 204 -11.63 -10.56 -5.61
C PHE A 204 -11.39 -10.37 -4.12
N GLN A 205 -11.22 -9.11 -3.70
CA GLN A 205 -11.06 -8.75 -2.29
C GLN A 205 -12.44 -8.70 -1.61
N GLY A 206 -12.81 -9.76 -0.90
CA GLY A 206 -14.12 -9.92 -0.26
C GLY A 206 -14.13 -9.72 1.26
N ARG A 207 -12.96 -9.53 1.89
CA ARG A 207 -12.85 -9.28 3.34
C ARG A 207 -13.52 -7.96 3.73
N ALA A 208 -14.07 -7.88 4.94
CA ALA A 208 -14.59 -6.62 5.49
C ALA A 208 -13.42 -5.67 5.88
N TYR A 209 -12.92 -4.93 4.91
CA TYR A 209 -11.87 -3.89 5.02
C TYR A 209 -12.00 -2.92 3.83
N GLU A 210 -11.08 -1.95 3.71
CA GLU A 210 -11.11 -0.92 2.67
C GLU A 210 -11.18 -1.46 1.23
N GLY A 211 -10.45 -2.53 0.88
CA GLY A 211 -10.49 -3.04 -0.49
C GLY A 211 -11.85 -3.58 -0.94
N LEU A 212 -12.72 -4.00 -0.01
CA LEU A 212 -14.11 -4.33 -0.35
C LEU A 212 -14.94 -3.07 -0.67
N THR A 213 -14.65 -1.92 -0.04
CA THR A 213 -15.23 -0.63 -0.41
C THR A 213 -14.87 -0.29 -1.86
N CYS A 214 -13.61 -0.48 -2.25
CA CYS A 214 -13.17 -0.27 -3.64
C CYS A 214 -13.92 -1.16 -4.63
N ASN A 215 -14.09 -2.45 -4.30
CA ASN A 215 -14.83 -3.39 -5.15
C ASN A 215 -16.31 -3.03 -5.26
N ALA A 216 -16.94 -2.69 -4.13
CA ALA A 216 -18.34 -2.27 -4.10
C ALA A 216 -18.57 -0.98 -4.90
N LEU A 217 -17.65 -0.01 -4.79
CA LEU A 217 -17.71 1.24 -5.55
C LEU A 217 -17.62 0.97 -7.06
N GLU A 218 -16.78 0.04 -7.50
CA GLU A 218 -16.66 -0.36 -8.90
C GLU A 218 -17.94 -1.02 -9.42
N TRP A 219 -18.49 -1.98 -8.68
CA TRP A 219 -19.73 -2.64 -9.08
C TRP A 219 -20.89 -1.65 -9.17
N ILE A 220 -21.04 -0.80 -8.16
CA ILE A 220 -22.14 0.18 -8.10
C ILE A 220 -21.96 1.24 -9.19
N SER A 221 -20.79 1.85 -9.31
CA SER A 221 -20.55 2.94 -10.27
C SER A 221 -20.51 2.45 -11.71
N SER A 222 -20.36 1.15 -11.94
CA SER A 222 -20.48 0.57 -13.29
C SER A 222 -21.93 0.55 -13.80
N GLN A 223 -22.91 0.65 -12.91
CA GLN A 223 -24.33 0.69 -13.27
C GLN A 223 -24.75 2.09 -13.73
N PRO A 224 -25.77 2.19 -14.62
CA PRO A 224 -26.42 3.46 -14.90
C PRO A 224 -26.90 4.14 -13.62
N ASP A 225 -26.60 5.43 -13.46
CA ASP A 225 -26.94 6.25 -12.28
C ASP A 225 -26.39 5.69 -10.94
N GLY A 226 -25.37 4.83 -11.00
CA GLY A 226 -24.72 4.25 -9.85
C GLY A 226 -23.83 5.25 -9.10
N GLY A 227 -23.89 5.24 -7.78
CA GLY A 227 -23.01 6.03 -6.93
C GLY A 227 -23.25 5.79 -5.44
N LEU A 228 -22.27 6.19 -4.62
CA LEU A 228 -22.39 6.16 -3.15
C LEU A 228 -22.81 7.53 -2.60
N VAL A 229 -22.03 8.54 -2.95
CA VAL A 229 -22.22 9.96 -2.61
C VAL A 229 -22.05 10.77 -3.89
N ASN A 230 -22.95 11.71 -4.16
CA ASN A 230 -22.89 12.53 -5.37
C ASN A 230 -21.96 13.76 -5.18
N PRO A 231 -21.65 14.53 -6.25
CA PRO A 231 -20.79 15.71 -6.14
C PRO A 231 -21.28 16.84 -5.22
N ARG A 232 -22.56 16.83 -4.83
CA ARG A 232 -23.12 17.78 -3.84
C ARG A 232 -22.97 17.31 -2.40
N GLY A 233 -22.50 16.07 -2.19
CA GLY A 233 -22.41 15.45 -0.87
C GLY A 233 -23.66 14.68 -0.45
N ASP A 234 -24.67 14.53 -1.32
CA ASP A 234 -25.87 13.75 -0.97
C ASP A 234 -25.55 12.25 -0.99
N ILE A 235 -26.05 11.51 0.00
CA ILE A 235 -25.96 10.05 0.08
C ILE A 235 -26.97 9.43 -0.92
N VAL A 236 -26.46 8.80 -1.98
CA VAL A 236 -27.27 8.25 -3.09
C VAL A 236 -27.23 6.73 -3.21
N VAL A 237 -26.48 6.05 -2.33
CA VAL A 237 -26.30 4.58 -2.34
C VAL A 237 -27.61 3.77 -2.22
N ASN A 238 -28.67 4.33 -1.66
CA ASN A 238 -29.97 3.63 -1.59
C ASN A 238 -30.72 3.72 -2.92
N SER A 239 -30.17 3.10 -3.96
CA SER A 239 -30.68 3.16 -5.32
C SER A 239 -30.97 1.76 -5.89
N GLN A 240 -31.68 1.72 -7.02
CA GLN A 240 -31.86 0.47 -7.75
C GLN A 240 -30.55 -0.04 -8.34
N ALA A 241 -29.69 0.86 -8.82
CA ALA A 241 -28.35 0.55 -9.33
C ALA A 241 -27.52 -0.22 -8.27
N SER A 242 -27.51 0.28 -7.03
CA SER A 242 -26.78 -0.37 -5.94
C SER A 242 -27.36 -1.74 -5.58
N ARG A 243 -28.70 -1.91 -5.60
CA ARG A 243 -29.34 -3.20 -5.37
C ARG A 243 -28.97 -4.24 -6.42
N VAL A 244 -28.96 -3.86 -7.70
CA VAL A 244 -28.58 -4.73 -8.82
C VAL A 244 -27.12 -5.17 -8.67
N ALA A 245 -26.20 -4.20 -8.54
CA ALA A 245 -24.77 -4.47 -8.43
C ALA A 245 -24.43 -5.40 -7.25
N LEU A 246 -24.94 -5.10 -6.06
CA LEU A 246 -24.62 -5.87 -4.85
C LEU A 246 -25.28 -7.25 -4.84
N THR A 247 -26.46 -7.39 -5.47
CA THR A 247 -27.12 -8.69 -5.62
C THR A 247 -26.34 -9.59 -6.57
N LEU A 248 -25.83 -9.04 -7.68
CA LEU A 248 -24.96 -9.77 -8.59
C LEU A 248 -23.67 -10.18 -7.90
N ALA A 249 -23.00 -9.25 -7.20
CA ALA A 249 -21.77 -9.56 -6.47
C ALA A 249 -21.96 -10.64 -5.41
N LYS A 250 -23.07 -10.58 -4.66
CA LYS A 250 -23.46 -11.63 -3.70
C LYS A 250 -23.62 -12.99 -4.36
N SER A 251 -24.17 -13.04 -5.58
CA SER A 251 -24.43 -14.30 -6.28
C SER A 251 -23.16 -15.09 -6.65
N TRP A 252 -22.00 -14.41 -6.70
CA TRP A 252 -20.74 -15.07 -7.04
C TRP A 252 -20.19 -15.95 -5.92
N VAL A 253 -20.48 -15.61 -4.66
CA VAL A 253 -19.92 -16.29 -3.49
C VAL A 253 -20.50 -17.70 -3.36
N GLY A 254 -19.63 -18.71 -3.43
CA GLY A 254 -20.02 -20.12 -3.43
C GLY A 254 -20.42 -20.68 -4.80
N ASP A 255 -20.43 -19.83 -5.83
CA ASP A 255 -20.74 -20.19 -7.21
C ASP A 255 -19.47 -20.11 -8.08
N ILE A 256 -19.19 -18.92 -8.65
CA ILE A 256 -17.97 -18.67 -9.43
C ILE A 256 -16.77 -18.26 -8.56
N SER A 257 -17.02 -17.84 -7.32
CA SER A 257 -16.00 -17.46 -6.35
C SER A 257 -16.01 -18.40 -5.15
N PRO A 258 -14.84 -18.73 -4.58
CA PRO A 258 -14.77 -19.60 -3.40
C PRO A 258 -15.53 -18.97 -2.22
N PRO A 259 -16.18 -19.75 -1.34
CA PRO A 259 -16.75 -19.21 -0.09
C PRO A 259 -15.71 -18.44 0.75
N GLY A 260 -14.45 -18.87 0.70
CA GLY A 260 -13.32 -18.21 1.36
C GLY A 260 -12.99 -16.82 0.85
N VAL A 261 -13.55 -16.37 -0.28
CA VAL A 261 -13.33 -15.02 -0.83
C VAL A 261 -13.70 -13.92 0.16
N LEU A 262 -14.64 -14.20 1.08
CA LEU A 262 -15.04 -13.30 2.17
C LEU A 262 -13.92 -13.04 3.20
N ASN A 263 -12.78 -13.73 3.09
CA ASN A 263 -11.58 -13.48 3.89
C ASN A 263 -10.41 -12.96 3.06
N TYR A 264 -10.57 -12.79 1.76
CA TYR A 264 -9.48 -12.40 0.87
C TYR A 264 -9.27 -10.89 0.89
N THR A 265 -8.01 -10.49 1.05
CA THR A 265 -7.47 -9.20 0.62
C THR A 265 -6.81 -9.36 -0.75
N GLU A 266 -5.97 -8.41 -1.14
CA GLU A 266 -5.23 -8.41 -2.41
C GLU A 266 -4.41 -9.70 -2.60
N GLU A 267 -3.67 -10.11 -1.57
CA GLU A 267 -2.65 -11.16 -1.67
C GLU A 267 -3.25 -12.57 -1.70
N GLU A 268 -4.31 -12.85 -0.94
CA GLU A 268 -4.98 -14.15 -0.99
C GLU A 268 -5.61 -14.39 -2.38
N GLY A 269 -6.30 -13.38 -2.93
CA GLY A 269 -6.86 -13.44 -4.28
C GLY A 269 -5.78 -13.62 -5.34
N ARG A 270 -4.68 -12.85 -5.24
CA ARG A 270 -3.51 -12.99 -6.12
C ARG A 270 -2.92 -14.40 -6.06
N GLY A 271 -2.79 -14.99 -4.88
CA GLY A 271 -2.25 -16.34 -4.71
C GLY A 271 -3.05 -17.42 -5.45
N VAL A 272 -4.39 -17.36 -5.35
CA VAL A 272 -5.27 -18.28 -6.10
C VAL A 272 -5.13 -18.09 -7.60
N PHE A 273 -5.11 -16.84 -8.07
CA PHE A 273 -4.94 -16.56 -9.50
C PHE A 273 -3.57 -17.02 -10.01
N GLN A 274 -2.48 -16.60 -9.37
CA GLN A 274 -1.09 -16.87 -9.78
C GLN A 274 -0.74 -18.37 -9.76
N SER A 275 -1.39 -19.15 -8.88
CA SER A 275 -1.26 -20.63 -8.88
C SER A 275 -2.03 -21.31 -10.02
N GLY A 276 -2.76 -20.55 -10.83
CA GLY A 276 -3.49 -21.03 -12.00
C GLY A 276 -4.91 -21.52 -11.72
N ASN A 277 -5.45 -21.23 -10.53
CA ASN A 277 -6.74 -21.75 -10.06
C ASN A 277 -7.88 -20.73 -10.09
N ALA A 278 -7.70 -19.60 -10.78
CA ALA A 278 -8.79 -18.69 -11.10
C ALA A 278 -8.72 -18.24 -12.57
N LEU A 279 -9.88 -18.14 -13.22
CA LEU A 279 -9.99 -17.61 -14.58
C LEU A 279 -9.87 -16.09 -14.59
N PHE A 280 -10.63 -15.42 -13.74
CA PHE A 280 -10.64 -13.97 -13.59
C PHE A 280 -10.19 -13.55 -12.20
N MET A 281 -9.58 -12.38 -12.12
CA MET A 281 -9.29 -11.72 -10.86
C MET A 281 -9.43 -10.21 -11.01
N ARG A 282 -10.10 -9.57 -10.04
CA ARG A 282 -9.99 -8.11 -9.86
C ARG A 282 -8.83 -7.83 -8.92
N ASN A 283 -7.88 -7.01 -9.35
CA ASN A 283 -6.79 -6.56 -8.49
C ASN A 283 -6.13 -5.28 -9.02
N TRP A 284 -5.16 -4.77 -8.29
CA TRP A 284 -4.38 -3.58 -8.62
C TRP A 284 -3.18 -3.89 -9.55
N PRO A 285 -2.59 -2.89 -10.23
CA PRO A 285 -1.51 -3.04 -11.21
C PRO A 285 -0.28 -3.80 -10.71
N TYR A 286 0.06 -3.73 -9.42
CA TYR A 286 1.24 -4.41 -8.84
C TYR A 286 1.29 -5.90 -9.16
N VAL A 287 0.12 -6.53 -9.32
CA VAL A 287 0.01 -7.96 -9.60
C VAL A 287 0.68 -8.34 -10.92
N TRP A 288 0.71 -7.44 -11.90
CA TRP A 288 1.28 -7.72 -13.21
C TRP A 288 2.73 -8.22 -13.14
N ALA A 289 3.57 -7.54 -12.35
CA ALA A 289 4.97 -7.94 -12.18
C ALA A 289 5.10 -9.35 -11.58
N LEU A 290 4.19 -9.72 -10.68
CA LEU A 290 4.23 -11.01 -9.97
C LEU A 290 3.73 -12.15 -10.85
N VAL A 291 2.64 -11.97 -11.59
CA VAL A 291 2.11 -13.02 -12.48
C VAL A 291 2.97 -13.23 -13.73
N GLN A 292 3.83 -12.27 -14.08
CA GLN A 292 4.85 -12.42 -15.13
C GLN A 292 6.23 -12.87 -14.61
N SER A 293 6.37 -13.02 -13.30
CA SER A 293 7.62 -13.49 -12.70
C SER A 293 7.93 -14.93 -13.10
N LYS A 294 9.21 -15.31 -12.99
CA LYS A 294 9.68 -16.67 -13.25
C LYS A 294 9.00 -17.74 -12.39
N ASP A 295 8.51 -17.37 -11.21
CA ASP A 295 7.93 -18.28 -10.22
C ASP A 295 6.39 -18.40 -10.40
N SER A 296 5.82 -17.75 -11.41
CA SER A 296 4.39 -17.80 -11.72
C SER A 296 4.03 -19.01 -12.60
N ALA A 297 3.07 -19.82 -12.16
CA ALA A 297 2.55 -20.96 -12.93
C ALA A 297 1.80 -20.53 -14.21
N ILE A 298 1.43 -19.25 -14.28
CA ILE A 298 0.65 -18.65 -15.36
C ILE A 298 1.41 -17.52 -16.09
N LYS A 299 2.74 -17.49 -15.96
CA LYS A 299 3.58 -16.59 -16.74
C LYS A 299 3.23 -16.67 -18.24
N ASP A 300 3.16 -15.53 -18.90
CA ASP A 300 2.82 -15.38 -20.32
C ASP A 300 1.39 -15.81 -20.70
N LYS A 301 0.56 -16.24 -19.74
CA LYS A 301 -0.83 -16.71 -19.92
C LYS A 301 -1.89 -15.73 -19.38
N VAL A 302 -1.47 -14.53 -18.98
CA VAL A 302 -2.34 -13.51 -18.40
C VAL A 302 -2.55 -12.36 -19.38
N GLY A 303 -3.78 -11.88 -19.46
CA GLY A 303 -4.14 -10.60 -20.04
C GLY A 303 -4.74 -9.66 -18.99
N VAL A 304 -4.86 -8.38 -19.34
CA VAL A 304 -5.43 -7.32 -18.50
C VAL A 304 -6.44 -6.53 -19.33
N ALA A 305 -7.57 -6.18 -18.73
CA ALA A 305 -8.62 -5.38 -19.34
C ALA A 305 -9.21 -4.40 -18.31
N PRO A 306 -9.95 -3.37 -18.77
CA PRO A 306 -10.86 -2.63 -17.89
C PRO A 306 -11.83 -3.59 -17.18
N LEU A 307 -12.26 -3.22 -15.98
CA LEU A 307 -13.32 -3.96 -15.29
C LEU A 307 -14.62 -3.93 -16.10
N PRO A 308 -15.44 -4.99 -16.08
CA PRO A 308 -16.69 -5.03 -16.82
C PRO A 308 -17.66 -3.90 -16.45
N SER A 309 -18.52 -3.56 -17.39
CA SER A 309 -19.60 -2.57 -17.22
C SER A 309 -20.84 -3.18 -16.57
N GLY A 310 -21.68 -2.34 -15.97
CA GLY A 310 -22.98 -2.72 -15.41
C GLY A 310 -24.06 -2.87 -16.50
N GLY A 311 -23.99 -3.97 -17.24
CA GLY A 311 -24.84 -4.23 -18.41
C GLY A 311 -24.54 -3.30 -19.59
N ALA A 312 -25.32 -3.44 -20.67
CA ALA A 312 -25.05 -2.77 -21.95
C ALA A 312 -25.11 -1.23 -21.92
N ASN A 313 -25.86 -0.65 -20.96
CA ASN A 313 -26.00 0.80 -20.79
C ASN A 313 -25.13 1.35 -19.65
N GLY A 314 -24.39 0.48 -18.96
CA GLY A 314 -23.48 0.86 -17.90
C GLY A 314 -22.16 1.40 -18.44
N THR A 315 -21.24 1.69 -17.52
CA THR A 315 -19.90 2.16 -17.85
C THR A 315 -18.85 1.28 -17.20
N HIS A 316 -17.65 1.24 -17.77
CA HIS A 316 -16.50 0.71 -17.06
C HIS A 316 -16.16 1.66 -15.90
N ALA A 317 -16.08 1.12 -14.68
CA ALA A 317 -15.73 1.88 -13.50
C ALA A 317 -14.56 1.21 -12.79
N SER A 318 -13.64 2.04 -12.29
CA SER A 318 -12.46 1.59 -11.57
C SER A 318 -12.23 2.52 -10.41
N THR A 319 -12.03 1.98 -9.20
CA THR A 319 -11.71 2.81 -8.05
C THR A 319 -10.29 3.33 -8.22
N LEU A 320 -10.14 4.65 -8.12
CA LEU A 320 -8.84 5.29 -8.10
C LEU A 320 -8.15 4.96 -6.78
N GLY A 321 -6.96 4.39 -6.87
CA GLY A 321 -6.08 4.11 -5.75
C GLY A 321 -4.75 4.82 -5.89
N GLY A 322 -3.88 4.58 -4.91
CA GLY A 322 -2.55 5.14 -4.88
C GLY A 322 -2.12 5.49 -3.47
N TRP A 323 -0.83 5.72 -3.34
CA TRP A 323 -0.21 6.06 -2.07
C TRP A 323 0.64 7.31 -2.24
N GLY A 324 0.78 8.05 -1.15
CA GLY A 324 1.67 9.20 -1.04
C GLY A 324 2.63 9.04 0.12
N LEU A 325 3.66 9.88 0.14
CA LEU A 325 4.59 10.00 1.26
C LEU A 325 4.32 11.32 1.98
N ALA A 326 4.11 11.25 3.29
CA ALA A 326 3.89 12.41 4.15
C ALA A 326 4.99 12.49 5.21
N VAL A 327 5.32 13.70 5.64
CA VAL A 327 6.24 13.93 6.77
C VAL A 327 5.41 14.17 8.02
N SER A 328 5.71 13.42 9.09
CA SER A 328 5.11 13.61 10.41
C SER A 328 5.48 14.98 10.97
N ARG A 329 4.51 15.74 11.51
CA ARG A 329 4.79 16.99 12.26
C ARG A 329 5.62 16.77 13.51
N TYR A 330 5.69 15.52 13.97
CA TYR A 330 6.40 15.12 15.17
C TYR A 330 7.81 14.59 14.86
N SER A 331 8.19 14.52 13.58
CA SER A 331 9.57 14.23 13.20
C SER A 331 10.52 15.24 13.85
N ARG A 332 11.65 14.75 14.34
CA ARG A 332 12.72 15.61 14.87
C ARG A 332 13.59 16.20 13.76
N ASN A 333 13.42 15.70 12.53
CA ASN A 333 14.24 16.05 11.38
C ASN A 333 13.37 16.42 10.16
N PRO A 334 12.38 17.32 10.28
CA PRO A 334 11.36 17.53 9.24
C PRO A 334 11.90 18.00 7.88
N LYS A 335 13.16 18.46 7.79
CA LYS A 335 13.80 18.91 6.55
C LYS A 335 14.60 17.82 5.83
N LEU A 336 14.98 16.75 6.54
CA LEU A 336 15.74 15.61 5.98
C LEU A 336 14.77 14.57 5.43
#